data_AF-A0A345GYH2-F1
#
_entry.id   AF-A0A345GYH2-F1
#
_cell.length_a   1.000
_cell.length_b   1.000
_cell.length_c   1.000
_cell.angle_alpha   90.00
_cell.angle_beta   90.00
_cell.angle_gamma   90.00
#
_symmetry.space_group_name_H-M   'P 1'
#
loop_
_entity.id
_entity.type
_entity.pdbx_description
1 polymer ?
#
loop_
_entity_poly.entity_id
_entity_poly.type
_entity_poly.pdbx_seq_one_letter_code
_entity_poly.pdbx_strand_id
1 'polypeptide(L)'
;MSGATKDTIQKILLVALSAMTVSMVCISVFNYQDNKKKNQYLNNEKSLVQEELKEIIKNYDHLAKEHSKNLAEVNMEKKKAEELLDNLKHTALDYESILEYRTKMLELRKGNLRMQRKLHSGMSSGTMNTSF
;
A
#
# COMPACT_ATOMS: atom_id res chain seq x y z
N MET A 1 66.91 -11.13 15.68
CA MET A 1 65.67 -11.84 15.28
C MET A 1 64.47 -10.88 15.21
N SER A 2 64.38 -9.98 14.22
CA SER A 2 63.33 -8.93 14.21
C SER A 2 62.58 -8.76 12.86
N GLY A 3 63.14 -9.22 11.74
CA GLY A 3 62.49 -9.07 10.41
C GLY A 3 61.42 -10.13 10.10
N ALA A 4 61.71 -11.42 10.35
CA ALA A 4 60.83 -12.53 9.97
C ALA A 4 59.47 -12.52 10.69
N THR A 5 59.44 -12.15 11.97
CA THR A 5 58.19 -12.10 12.76
C THR A 5 57.28 -10.94 12.33
N LYS A 6 57.88 -9.80 11.94
CA LYS A 6 57.13 -8.61 11.49
C LYS A 6 56.48 -8.83 10.11
N ASP A 7 57.18 -9.49 9.20
CA ASP A 7 56.66 -9.86 7.87
C ASP A 7 55.49 -10.87 7.96
N THR A 8 55.62 -11.88 8.83
CA THR A 8 54.54 -12.85 9.09
C THR A 8 53.30 -12.19 9.69
N ILE A 9 53.47 -11.28 10.65
CA ILE A 9 52.34 -10.53 11.25
C ILE A 9 51.66 -9.64 10.20
N GLN A 10 52.44 -8.96 9.34
CA GLN A 10 51.88 -8.14 8.26
C GLN A 10 51.11 -8.98 7.24
N LYS A 11 51.61 -10.15 6.87
CA LYS A 11 50.90 -11.09 5.97
C LYS A 11 49.58 -11.57 6.58
N ILE A 12 49.57 -11.92 7.88
CA ILE A 12 48.35 -12.31 8.59
C ILE A 12 47.35 -11.16 8.62
N LEU A 13 47.80 -9.93 8.92
CA LEU A 13 46.97 -8.73 8.89
C LEU A 13 46.40 -8.45 7.50
N LEU A 14 47.21 -8.62 6.45
CA LEU A 14 46.78 -8.42 5.07
C LEU A 14 45.69 -9.44 4.68
N VAL A 15 45.89 -10.71 5.04
CA VAL A 15 44.89 -11.77 4.82
C VAL A 15 43.60 -11.46 5.59
N ALA A 16 43.70 -11.04 6.85
CA ALA A 16 42.53 -10.66 7.64
C ALA A 16 41.77 -9.46 7.04
N LEU A 17 42.48 -8.42 6.60
CA LEU A 17 41.89 -7.25 5.93
C LEU A 17 41.21 -7.63 4.61
N SER A 18 41.83 -8.53 3.83
CA SER A 18 41.23 -9.03 2.60
C SER A 18 39.94 -9.81 2.87
N ALA A 19 39.93 -10.66 3.90
CA ALA A 19 38.75 -11.42 4.30
C ALA A 19 37.61 -10.52 4.83
N MET A 20 37.94 -9.45 5.56
CA MET A 20 36.95 -8.46 6.00
C MET A 20 36.33 -7.72 4.83
N THR A 21 37.14 -7.33 3.84
CA THR A 21 36.67 -6.62 2.64
C THR A 21 35.71 -7.51 1.84
N VAL A 22 36.09 -8.77 1.61
CA VAL A 22 35.23 -9.75 0.92
C VAL A 22 33.92 -9.98 1.68
N SER A 23 33.99 -10.14 3.00
CA SER A 23 32.80 -10.28 3.85
C SER A 23 31.86 -9.08 3.75
N MET A 24 32.41 -7.86 3.76
CA MET A 24 31.64 -6.63 3.65
C MET A 24 30.94 -6.52 2.28
N VAL A 25 31.62 -6.89 1.19
CA VAL A 25 31.03 -6.94 -0.15
C VAL A 25 29.88 -7.96 -0.20
N CYS A 26 30.07 -9.16 0.34
CA CYS A 26 29.02 -10.18 0.40
C CYS A 26 27.79 -9.68 1.18
N ILE A 27 27.98 -9.14 2.38
CA ILE A 27 26.88 -8.58 3.19
C ILE A 27 26.17 -7.45 2.44
N SER A 28 26.91 -6.58 1.75
CA SER A 28 26.33 -5.50 0.95
C SER A 28 25.45 -6.03 -0.18
N VAL A 29 25.87 -7.09 -0.88
CA VAL A 29 25.09 -7.71 -1.96
C VAL A 29 23.82 -8.37 -1.41
N PHE A 30 23.92 -9.10 -0.30
CA PHE A 30 22.75 -9.69 0.36
C PHE A 30 21.75 -8.61 0.80
N ASN A 31 22.22 -7.56 1.47
CA ASN A 31 21.37 -6.44 1.88
C ASN A 31 20.72 -5.74 0.68
N TYR A 32 21.44 -5.57 -0.43
CA TYR A 32 20.87 -5.00 -1.66
C TYR A 32 19.72 -5.86 -2.21
N GLN A 33 19.89 -7.18 -2.27
CA GLN A 33 18.85 -8.09 -2.74
C GLN A 33 17.62 -8.09 -1.83
N ASP A 34 17.82 -8.10 -0.51
CA ASP A 34 16.71 -8.08 0.45
C ASP A 34 15.96 -6.74 0.42
N ASN A 35 16.68 -5.62 0.33
CA ASN A 35 16.07 -4.31 0.14
C ASN A 35 15.29 -4.22 -1.17
N LYS A 36 15.80 -4.83 -2.25
CA LYS A 36 15.10 -4.89 -3.54
C LYS A 36 13.79 -5.68 -3.41
N LYS A 37 13.80 -6.85 -2.76
CA LYS A 37 12.58 -7.66 -2.52
C LYS A 37 11.57 -6.89 -1.68
N LYS A 38 12.02 -6.24 -0.60
CA LYS A 38 11.19 -5.41 0.26
C LYS A 38 10.53 -4.26 -0.51
N ASN A 39 11.29 -3.52 -1.31
CA ASN A 39 10.75 -2.44 -2.13
C ASN A 39 9.77 -2.95 -3.18
N GLN A 40 10.04 -4.11 -3.80
CA GLN A 40 9.13 -4.73 -4.75
C GLN A 40 7.80 -5.13 -4.09
N TYR A 41 7.84 -5.71 -2.89
CA TYR A 41 6.64 -6.01 -2.11
C TYR A 41 5.82 -4.75 -1.82
N LEU A 42 6.47 -3.70 -1.30
CA LEU A 42 5.79 -2.43 -0.95
C LEU A 42 5.19 -1.75 -2.18
N ASN A 43 5.89 -1.77 -3.32
CA ASN A 43 5.36 -1.29 -4.59
C ASN A 43 4.11 -2.05 -5.03
N ASN A 44 4.13 -3.38 -4.91
CA ASN A 44 3.00 -4.23 -5.28
C ASN A 44 1.79 -3.95 -4.39
N GLU A 45 1.96 -3.93 -3.07
CA GLU A 45 0.87 -3.60 -2.15
C GLU A 45 0.32 -2.18 -2.39
N LYS A 46 1.19 -1.19 -2.65
CA LYS A 46 0.74 0.16 -3.03
C LYS A 46 -0.12 0.13 -4.30
N SER A 47 0.29 -0.62 -5.32
CA SER A 47 -0.49 -0.77 -6.56
C SER A 47 -1.86 -1.37 -6.29
N LEU A 48 -1.92 -2.44 -5.49
CA LEU A 48 -3.18 -3.10 -5.13
C LEU A 48 -4.13 -2.16 -4.39
N VAL A 49 -3.62 -1.42 -3.39
CA VAL A 49 -4.45 -0.45 -2.66
C VAL A 49 -4.92 0.68 -3.58
N GLN A 50 -4.08 1.15 -4.52
CA GLN A 50 -4.48 2.16 -5.50
C GLN A 50 -5.57 1.66 -6.45
N GLU A 51 -5.49 0.43 -6.92
CA GLU A 51 -6.49 -0.19 -7.79
C GLU A 51 -7.84 -0.32 -7.07
N GLU A 52 -7.82 -0.85 -5.85
CA GLU A 52 -9.02 -0.98 -5.01
C GLU A 52 -9.67 0.39 -4.71
N LEU A 53 -8.88 1.42 -4.38
CA LEU A 53 -9.41 2.77 -4.17
C LEU A 53 -10.04 3.35 -5.45
N LYS A 54 -9.45 3.11 -6.63
CA LYS A 54 -10.05 3.53 -7.91
C LYS A 54 -11.37 2.82 -8.17
N GLU A 55 -11.48 1.54 -7.83
CA GLU A 55 -12.73 0.79 -7.95
C GLU A 55 -13.82 1.34 -7.02
N ILE A 56 -13.48 1.63 -5.76
CA ILE A 56 -14.39 2.24 -4.79
C ILE A 56 -14.89 3.61 -5.29
N ILE A 57 -13.99 4.46 -5.81
CA ILE A 57 -14.35 5.76 -6.39
C ILE A 57 -15.31 5.58 -7.58
N LYS A 58 -15.02 4.64 -8.48
CA LYS A 58 -15.89 4.31 -9.62
C LYS A 58 -17.28 3.85 -9.17
N ASN A 59 -17.36 3.07 -8.10
CA ASN A 59 -18.63 2.64 -7.52
C ASN A 59 -19.42 3.83 -6.95
N TYR A 60 -18.76 4.77 -6.29
CA TYR A 60 -19.43 6.00 -5.85
C TYR A 60 -19.91 6.85 -7.03
N ASP A 61 -19.14 6.96 -8.12
CA ASP A 61 -19.58 7.65 -9.35
C ASP A 61 -20.83 7.01 -9.96
N HIS A 62 -20.93 5.67 -9.92
CA HIS A 62 -22.14 4.98 -10.36
C HIS A 62 -23.34 5.32 -9.45
N LEU A 63 -23.16 5.25 -8.13
CA LEU A 63 -24.21 5.56 -7.16
C LEU A 63 -24.68 7.02 -7.24
N ALA A 64 -23.76 7.95 -7.50
CA ALA A 64 -24.07 9.36 -7.67
C ALA A 64 -24.99 9.60 -8.89
N LYS A 65 -24.78 8.86 -9.98
CA LYS A 65 -25.60 8.93 -11.19
C LYS A 65 -26.99 8.32 -10.98
N GLU A 66 -27.07 7.22 -10.24
CA GLU A 66 -28.32 6.47 -10.02
C GLU A 66 -29.21 7.11 -8.94
N HIS A 67 -28.62 7.74 -7.91
CA HIS A 67 -29.33 8.23 -6.74
C HIS A 67 -29.14 9.73 -6.48
N SER A 68 -29.79 10.56 -7.30
CA SER A 68 -29.71 12.03 -7.22
C SER A 68 -30.09 12.61 -5.85
N LYS A 69 -31.00 11.96 -5.10
CA LYS A 69 -31.44 12.41 -3.77
C LYS A 69 -30.36 12.31 -2.69
N ASN A 70 -29.39 11.40 -2.84
CA ASN A 70 -28.32 11.18 -1.86
C ASN A 70 -26.94 11.61 -2.40
N LEU A 71 -26.94 12.44 -3.45
CA LEU A 71 -25.74 12.87 -4.16
C LEU A 71 -24.70 13.52 -3.25
N ALA A 72 -25.15 14.33 -2.28
CA ALA A 72 -24.24 14.99 -1.34
C ALA A 72 -23.51 13.99 -0.42
N GLU A 73 -24.22 12.99 0.10
CA GLU A 73 -23.65 11.94 0.95
C GLU A 73 -22.67 11.07 0.14
N VAL A 74 -23.03 10.69 -1.08
CA VAL A 74 -22.19 9.90 -1.99
C VAL A 74 -20.93 10.66 -2.40
N ASN A 75 -21.04 11.95 -2.76
CA ASN A 75 -19.88 12.77 -3.14
C ASN A 75 -18.93 13.02 -1.98
N MET A 76 -19.44 13.17 -0.77
CA MET A 76 -18.59 13.31 0.42
C MET A 76 -17.76 12.04 0.67
N GLU A 77 -18.37 10.86 0.59
CA GLU A 77 -17.65 9.59 0.74
C GLU A 77 -16.67 9.34 -0.42
N LYS A 78 -17.06 9.71 -1.65
CA LYS A 78 -16.16 9.70 -2.80
C LYS A 78 -14.91 10.56 -2.56
N LYS A 79 -15.10 11.77 -2.06
CA LYS A 79 -13.98 12.70 -1.80
C LYS A 79 -12.99 12.12 -0.79
N LYS A 80 -13.46 11.43 0.26
CA LYS A 80 -12.57 10.73 1.21
C LYS A 80 -11.71 9.68 0.52
N ALA A 81 -12.29 8.92 -0.42
CA ALA A 81 -11.55 7.93 -1.18
C ALA A 81 -10.53 8.58 -2.15
N GLU A 82 -10.90 9.70 -2.79
CA GLU A 82 -10.00 10.48 -3.64
C GLU A 82 -8.82 11.07 -2.86
N GLU A 83 -9.08 11.67 -1.70
CA GLU A 83 -8.05 12.21 -0.79
C GLU A 83 -7.12 11.08 -0.31
N LEU A 84 -7.66 9.92 0.06
CA LEU A 84 -6.85 8.77 0.46
C LEU A 84 -5.96 8.27 -0.68
N LEU A 85 -6.48 8.21 -1.90
CA LEU A 85 -5.72 7.82 -3.09
C LEU A 85 -4.61 8.83 -3.41
N ASP A 86 -4.89 10.13 -3.28
CA ASP A 86 -3.91 11.18 -3.53
C ASP A 86 -2.79 11.17 -2.48
N ASN A 87 -3.15 11.03 -1.20
CA ASN A 87 -2.17 10.88 -0.12
C ASN A 87 -1.28 9.64 -0.32
N LEU A 88 -1.87 8.50 -0.72
CA LEU A 88 -1.12 7.27 -1.00
C LEU A 88 -0.09 7.46 -2.14
N LYS A 89 -0.41 8.25 -3.19
CA LYS A 89 0.53 8.52 -4.29
C LYS A 89 1.78 9.23 -3.78
N HIS A 90 1.61 10.23 -2.92
CA HIS A 90 2.67 11.09 -2.41
C HIS A 90 3.41 10.52 -1.19
N THR A 91 2.88 9.48 -0.55
CA THR A 91 3.51 8.88 0.63
C THR A 91 4.71 8.01 0.25
N ALA A 92 5.79 8.16 1.02
CA ALA A 92 6.95 7.29 0.97
C ALA A 92 6.57 5.85 1.32
N LEU A 93 7.18 4.89 0.64
CA LEU A 93 6.86 3.49 0.80
C LEU A 93 7.54 2.90 2.04
N ASP A 94 6.77 2.74 3.10
CA ASP A 94 7.12 1.91 4.25
C ASP A 94 5.97 0.97 4.62
N TYR A 95 6.27 -0.05 5.41
CA TYR A 95 5.31 -1.10 5.77
C TYR A 95 4.13 -0.58 6.59
N GLU A 96 4.39 0.34 7.52
CA GLU A 96 3.40 0.84 8.46
C GLU A 96 2.40 1.74 7.71
N SER A 97 2.91 2.64 6.88
CA SER A 97 2.09 3.48 6.00
C SER A 97 1.18 2.62 5.11
N ILE A 98 1.72 1.59 4.46
CA ILE A 98 0.92 0.73 3.57
C ILE A 98 -0.17 -0.03 4.32
N LEU A 99 0.11 -0.52 5.53
CA LEU A 99 -0.89 -1.18 6.38
C LEU A 99 -1.99 -0.19 6.82
N GLU A 100 -1.62 1.05 7.14
CA GLU A 100 -2.58 2.10 7.48
C GLU A 100 -3.52 2.41 6.30
N TYR A 101 -2.95 2.62 5.10
CA TYR A 101 -3.74 2.85 3.89
C TYR A 101 -4.65 1.67 3.55
N ARG A 102 -4.18 0.43 3.73
CA ARG A 102 -4.99 -0.77 3.55
C ARG A 102 -6.16 -0.82 4.53
N THR A 103 -5.94 -0.44 5.79
CA THR A 103 -7.00 -0.39 6.80
C THR A 103 -8.06 0.64 6.43
N LYS A 104 -7.64 1.87 6.09
CA LYS A 104 -8.54 2.94 5.64
C LYS A 104 -9.30 2.57 4.37
N MET A 105 -8.65 1.88 3.42
CA MET A 105 -9.30 1.37 2.21
C MET A 105 -10.40 0.34 2.55
N LEU A 106 -10.13 -0.58 3.48
CA LEU A 106 -11.13 -1.58 3.90
C LEU A 106 -12.34 -0.93 4.59
N GLU A 107 -12.12 0.14 5.36
CA GLU A 107 -13.20 0.94 5.95
C GLU A 107 -14.06 1.60 4.87
N LEU A 108 -13.44 2.23 3.87
CA LEU A 108 -14.14 2.82 2.73
C LEU A 108 -14.91 1.76 1.94
N ARG A 109 -14.33 0.57 1.73
CA ARG A 109 -15.02 -0.55 1.05
C ARG A 109 -16.27 -0.99 1.83
N LYS A 110 -16.16 -1.13 3.14
CA LYS A 110 -17.31 -1.43 4.02
C LYS A 110 -18.37 -0.32 3.95
N GLY A 111 -17.94 0.94 3.97
CA GLY A 111 -18.79 2.11 3.83
C GLY A 111 -19.54 2.11 2.50
N ASN A 112 -18.84 1.87 1.38
CA ASN A 112 -19.40 1.77 0.05
C ASN A 112 -20.47 0.68 -0.05
N LEU A 113 -20.18 -0.54 0.43
CA LEU A 113 -21.15 -1.65 0.46
C LEU A 113 -22.39 -1.35 1.32
N ARG A 114 -22.21 -0.65 2.44
CA ARG A 114 -23.32 -0.22 3.29
C ARG A 114 -24.18 0.82 2.57
N MET A 115 -23.55 1.75 1.86
CA MET A 115 -24.23 2.77 1.06
C MET A 115 -25.04 2.14 -0.08
N GLN A 116 -24.44 1.23 -0.85
CA GLN A 116 -25.13 0.48 -1.90
C GLN A 116 -26.39 -0.21 -1.36
N ARG A 117 -26.26 -0.92 -0.23
CA ARG A 117 -27.41 -1.58 0.40
C ARG A 117 -28.50 -0.60 0.83
N LYS A 118 -28.14 0.52 1.47
CA LYS A 118 -29.08 1.57 1.90
C LYS A 118 -29.87 2.13 0.71
N LEU A 119 -29.17 2.41 -0.39
CA LEU A 119 -29.73 3.00 -1.59
C LEU A 119 -30.64 2.01 -2.35
N HIS A 120 -30.24 0.74 -2.45
CA HIS A 120 -31.08 -0.31 -3.04
C HIS A 120 -32.28 -0.67 -2.16
N SER A 121 -32.14 -0.73 -0.83
CA SER A 121 -33.28 -0.98 0.07
C SER A 121 -34.32 0.13 0.04
N GLY A 122 -33.88 1.39 -0.15
CA GLY A 122 -34.78 2.53 -0.32
C GLY A 122 -35.62 2.47 -1.60
N MET A 123 -35.19 1.74 -2.63
CA MET A 123 -35.97 1.50 -3.85
C MET A 123 -37.05 0.43 -3.64
N SER A 124 -36.79 -0.60 -2.84
CA SER A 124 -37.75 -1.69 -2.60
C SER A 124 -38.97 -1.27 -1.78
N SER A 125 -38.91 -0.15 -1.06
CA SER A 125 -40.03 0.39 -0.26
C SER A 125 -40.93 1.37 -1.04
N GLY A 126 -40.60 1.67 -2.31
CA GLY A 126 -41.38 2.55 -3.16
C GLY A 126 -42.48 1.81 -3.92
N THR A 127 -43.71 1.86 -3.38
CA THR A 127 -44.99 1.65 -4.09
C THR A 127 -45.13 0.36 -4.92
N MET A 128 -45.40 -0.77 -4.26
CA MET A 128 -46.34 -1.74 -4.84
C MET A 128 -47.76 -1.26 -4.56
N ASN A 129 -48.27 -0.41 -5.43
CA ASN A 129 -49.70 -0.11 -5.49
C ASN A 129 -50.37 -1.24 -6.29
N THR A 130 -50.57 -2.41 -5.65
CA THR A 130 -51.39 -3.47 -6.24
C THR A 130 -52.84 -3.16 -5.94
N SER A 131 -53.45 -2.33 -6.77
CA SER A 131 -54.91 -2.27 -6.92
C SER A 131 -55.30 -3.17 -8.09
N PHE A 132 -55.79 -4.37 -7.77
CA PHE A 132 -56.70 -5.15 -8.60
C PHE A 132 -57.63 -5.93 -7.67
#